data_AF-A0A0F9BAW4-F1
#
_entry.id   AF-A0A0F9BAW4-F1
#
_cell.length_a   1.000
_cell.length_b   1.000
_cell.length_c   1.000
_cell.angle_alpha   90.00
_cell.angle_beta   90.00
_cell.angle_gamma   90.00
#
_symmetry.space_group_name_H-M   'P 1'
#
loop_
_entity.id
_entity.type
_entity.pdbx_description
1 polymer ?
#
loop_
_entity_poly.entity_id
_entity_poly.type
_entity_poly.pdbx_seq_one_letter_code
_entity_poly.pdbx_strand_id
1 'polypeptide(L)' 'HGVIGERKKGEIGISSLRLADVIGDHSVIFGGPGERVEFIHRSTSRKNYALGALRAAKFVTREKKGFFSLSDVLGLV' A
#
# COMPACT_ATOMS: atom_id res chain seq x y z
N HIS A 1 24.20 -7.75 -15.63
CA HIS A 1 23.15 -7.38 -16.62
C HIS A 1 21.74 -7.87 -16.26
N GLY A 2 21.33 -7.90 -14.97
CA GLY A 2 19.94 -8.21 -14.61
C GLY A 2 19.41 -9.62 -14.94
N VAL A 3 20.26 -10.52 -15.43
CA VAL A 3 19.92 -11.93 -15.66
C VAL A 3 20.18 -12.71 -14.37
N ILE A 4 19.11 -13.10 -13.67
CA ILE A 4 19.18 -13.77 -12.36
C ILE A 4 18.67 -15.21 -12.38
N GLY A 5 18.24 -15.71 -13.54
CA GLY A 5 17.66 -17.06 -13.71
C GLY A 5 16.13 -17.08 -13.58
N GLU A 6 15.58 -18.29 -13.52
CA GLU A 6 14.13 -18.52 -13.40
C GLU A 6 13.61 -18.09 -12.01
N ARG A 7 12.40 -17.50 -11.97
CA ARG A 7 11.73 -17.10 -10.73
C ARG A 7 11.37 -18.32 -9.90
N LYS A 8 11.72 -18.32 -8.61
CA LYS A 8 11.39 -19.44 -7.71
C LYS A 8 9.93 -19.39 -7.26
N LYS A 9 9.33 -20.55 -7.04
CA LYS A 9 7.97 -20.65 -6.45
C LYS A 9 7.96 -19.98 -5.07
N GLY A 10 6.98 -19.10 -4.84
CA GLY A 10 6.83 -18.35 -3.59
C GLY A 10 7.67 -17.07 -3.50
N GLU A 11 8.52 -16.79 -4.48
CA GLU A 11 9.31 -15.55 -4.51
C GLU A 11 8.41 -14.32 -4.71
N ILE A 12 8.62 -13.28 -3.91
CA ILE A 12 7.96 -11.98 -4.07
C ILE A 12 8.93 -11.02 -4.75
N GLY A 13 8.66 -10.69 -6.02
CA GLY A 13 9.45 -9.74 -6.78
C GLY A 13 9.20 -8.31 -6.30
N ILE A 14 10.27 -7.53 -6.10
CA ILE A 14 10.20 -6.11 -5.74
C ILE A 14 10.82 -5.30 -6.86
N SER A 15 10.07 -4.35 -7.39
CA SER A 15 10.55 -3.36 -8.35
C SER A 15 10.24 -1.96 -7.84
N SER A 16 11.18 -1.04 -8.03
CA SER A 16 11.08 0.34 -7.57
C SER A 16 11.43 1.28 -8.72
N LEU A 17 10.44 2.04 -9.17
CA LEU A 17 10.63 3.11 -10.14
C LEU A 17 10.80 4.45 -9.41
N ARG A 18 11.62 5.33 -9.97
CA ARG A 18 11.71 6.75 -9.57
C ARG A 18 11.31 7.57 -10.78
N LEU A 19 10.19 8.28 -10.68
CA LEU A 19 9.61 9.02 -11.80
C LEU A 19 9.19 10.41 -11.33
N ALA A 20 9.94 11.42 -11.76
CA ALA A 20 9.63 12.84 -11.64
C ALA A 20 8.91 13.22 -10.33
N ASP A 21 7.70 13.77 -10.44
CA ASP A 21 6.87 14.32 -9.37
C ASP A 21 5.81 13.33 -8.85
N VAL A 22 5.91 12.04 -9.21
CA VAL A 22 4.99 11.00 -8.72
C VAL A 22 5.11 10.91 -7.20
N ILE A 23 4.00 11.19 -6.51
CA ILE A 23 3.94 11.15 -5.04
C ILE A 23 4.10 9.72 -4.52
N GLY A 24 3.42 8.75 -5.16
CA GLY A 24 3.53 7.35 -4.81
C GLY A 24 2.50 6.48 -5.51
N ASP A 25 3.00 5.54 -6.31
CA ASP A 25 2.23 4.48 -6.96
C ASP A 25 2.71 3.13 -6.44
N HIS A 26 1.78 2.30 -5.98
CA HIS A 26 2.05 0.95 -5.51
C HIS A 26 1.14 -0.03 -6.24
N SER A 27 1.73 -1.06 -6.83
CA SER A 27 1.02 -2.13 -7.52
C SER A 27 1.40 -3.47 -6.92
N VAL A 28 0.40 -4.28 -6.58
CA VAL A 28 0.56 -5.70 -6.26
C VAL A 28 -0.10 -6.49 -7.38
N ILE A 29 0.67 -7.37 -8.02
CA ILE A 29 0.23 -8.14 -9.19
C ILE A 29 0.25 -9.63 -8.82
N PHE A 30 -0.89 -10.27 -8.95
CA PHE A 30 -1.04 -11.72 -8.89
C PHE A 30 -1.24 -12.23 -10.32
N GLY A 31 -0.22 -12.87 -10.89
CA GLY A 31 -0.27 -13.42 -12.24
C GLY A 31 -0.38 -14.93 -12.26
N GLY A 32 -1.28 -15.46 -13.08
CA GLY A 32 -1.45 -16.89 -13.37
C GLY A 32 -1.44 -17.15 -14.87
N PRO A 33 -1.53 -18.43 -15.31
CA PRO A 33 -1.65 -18.75 -16.73
C PRO A 33 -2.90 -18.11 -17.33
N GLY A 34 -2.74 -17.21 -18.29
CA GLY A 34 -3.85 -16.58 -19.03
C GLY A 34 -4.54 -15.41 -18.32
N GLU A 35 -4.20 -15.09 -17.07
CA GLU A 35 -4.86 -14.01 -16.32
C GLU A 35 -3.95 -13.34 -15.29
N ARG A 36 -4.40 -12.18 -14.80
CA ARG A 36 -3.82 -11.53 -13.63
C ARG A 36 -4.82 -10.65 -12.90
N VAL A 37 -4.61 -10.51 -11.60
CA VAL A 37 -5.33 -9.58 -10.73
C VAL A 37 -4.34 -8.54 -10.22
N GLU A 38 -4.71 -7.26 -10.29
CA GLU A 38 -3.87 -6.14 -9.87
C GLU A 38 -4.57 -5.31 -8.80
N PHE A 39 -3.86 -5.02 -7.72
CA PHE A 39 -4.26 -4.04 -6.71
C PHE A 39 -3.34 -2.83 -6.86
N ILE A 40 -3.90 -1.68 -7.24
CA ILE A 40 -3.14 -0.47 -7.53
C ILE A 40 -3.61 0.66 -6.63
N HIS A 41 -2.69 1.25 -5.88
CA HIS A 41 -2.90 2.49 -5.13
C HIS A 41 -2.05 3.60 -5.75
N ARG A 42 -2.70 4.63 -6.29
CA ARG A 42 -2.05 5.83 -6.83
C ARG A 42 -2.40 7.04 -5.99
N SER A 43 -1.38 7.79 -5.58
CA SER A 43 -1.56 9.00 -4.80
C SER A 43 -1.31 10.23 -5.67
N THR A 44 -2.34 11.06 -5.84
CA THR A 44 -2.24 12.33 -6.59
C THR A 44 -1.85 13.52 -5.72
N SER A 45 -1.88 13.36 -4.39
CA SER A 45 -1.52 14.40 -3.43
C SER A 45 -1.19 13.80 -2.07
N ARG A 46 -0.26 14.44 -1.34
CA ARG A 46 0.04 14.13 0.07
C ARG A 46 -1.10 14.47 1.03
N LYS A 47 -2.11 15.25 0.57
CA LYS A 47 -3.28 15.63 1.37
C LYS A 47 -4.05 14.41 1.90
N ASN A 48 -4.05 13.31 1.15
CA ASN A 48 -4.76 12.08 1.54
C ASN A 48 -4.21 11.52 2.87
N TYR A 49 -2.89 11.52 3.05
CA TYR A 49 -2.25 11.05 4.28
C TYR A 49 -2.55 11.99 5.46
N ALA A 50 -2.51 13.31 5.23
CA ALA A 50 -2.83 14.30 6.25
C ALA A 50 -4.29 14.17 6.73
N LEU A 51 -5.24 13.96 5.80
CA LEU A 51 -6.63 13.69 6.14
C LEU A 51 -6.80 12.39 6.93
N GLY A 52 -6.06 11.33 6.56
CA GLY A 52 -6.01 10.07 7.31
C GLY A 52 -5.51 10.26 8.75
N ALA A 53 -4.44 11.04 8.94
CA ALA A 53 -3.90 11.37 10.26
C ALA A 53 -4.91 12.18 11.09
N LEU A 54 -5.61 13.16 10.50
CA LEU A 54 -6.67 13.89 11.20
C LEU A 54 -7.86 12.99 11.58
N ARG A 55 -8.21 12.01 10.75
CA ARG A 55 -9.23 11.00 11.08
C ARG A 55 -8.78 10.13 12.25
N ALA A 56 -7.54 9.65 12.23
CA ALA A 56 -6.96 8.87 13.33
C ALA A 56 -6.91 9.69 14.63
N ALA A 57 -6.51 10.96 14.57
CA ALA A 57 -6.51 11.86 15.72
C ALA A 57 -7.92 12.01 16.33
N LYS A 58 -8.97 12.18 15.52
CA LYS A 58 -10.36 12.23 16.00
C LYS A 58 -10.86 10.89 16.55
N PHE A 59 -10.36 9.78 16.02
CA PHE A 59 -10.69 8.44 16.51
C PHE A 59 -10.13 8.25 17.93
N VAL A 60 -8.84 8.52 18.14
CA VAL A 60 -8.19 8.26 19.44
C VAL A 60 -8.75 9.10 20.59
N THR A 61 -9.35 10.28 20.34
CA THR A 61 -10.01 11.05 21.41
C THR A 61 -11.26 10.37 21.98
N ARG A 62 -11.82 9.37 21.28
CA ARG A 62 -12.99 8.60 21.72
C ARG A 62 -12.60 7.31 22.42
N GLU A 63 -11.34 6.88 22.28
CA GLU A 63 -10.82 5.66 22.85
C GLU A 63 -10.25 5.90 24.26
N LYS A 64 -10.42 4.92 25.16
CA LYS A 64 -9.96 5.06 26.56
C LYS A 64 -8.44 4.92 26.70
N LYS A 65 -7.86 3.91 26.05
CA LYS A 65 -6.42 3.62 25.96
C LYS A 65 -6.22 2.43 25.02
N GLY A 66 -5.09 2.37 24.34
CA GLY A 66 -4.78 1.23 23.48
C GLY A 66 -3.70 1.56 22.46
N PHE A 67 -3.28 0.53 21.72
CA PHE A 67 -2.48 0.68 20.51
C PHE A 67 -3.38 0.38 19.33
N PHE A 68 -3.56 1.36 18.45
CA PHE A 68 -4.50 1.30 17.34
C PHE A 68 -3.77 1.46 16.02
N SER A 69 -4.24 0.75 15.02
CA SER A 69 -3.82 0.81 13.62
C SER A 69 -4.82 1.60 12.78
N LEU A 70 -4.50 1.81 11.50
CA LEU A 70 -5.48 2.37 10.56
C LEU A 70 -6.66 1.43 10.29
N SER A 71 -6.51 0.12 10.49
CA SER A 71 -7.63 -0.83 10.37
C SER A 71 -8.70 -0.50 11.41
N ASP A 72 -8.30 -0.20 12.65
CA ASP A 72 -9.23 0.21 13.72
C ASP A 72 -9.94 1.52 13.38
N VAL A 73 -9.21 2.51 12.86
CA VAL A 73 -9.75 3.82 12.45
C VAL A 73 -10.75 3.70 11.30
N LEU A 74 -10.57 2.70 10.43
CA LEU A 74 -11.40 2.45 9.25
C LEU A 74 -12.50 1.41 9.50
N GLY A 75 -12.48 0.70 10.62
CA GLY A 75 -13.41 -0.39 10.91
C GLY A 75 -13.19 -1.61 10.01
N LEU A 76 -11.94 -1.86 9.62
CA LEU A 76 -11.54 -3.02 8.83
C LEU A 76 -11.08 -4.13 9.76
N VAL A 77 -11.48 -5.36 9.43
CA VAL A 77 -11.17 -6.60 10.17
C VAL A 77 -9.73 -7.03 9.93
#